data_AF-A0A8H3B0Y4-F1
#
_entry.id   AF-A0A8H3B0Y4-F1
#
_cell.length_a   1.000
_cell.length_b   1.000
_cell.length_c   1.000
_cell.angle_alpha   90.00
_cell.angle_beta   90.00
_cell.angle_gamma   90.00
#
_symmetry.space_group_name_H-M   'P 1'
#
loop_
_entity.id
_entity.type
_entity.pdbx_description
1 polymer ?
#
loop_
_entity_poly.entity_id
_entity_poly.type
_entity_poly.pdbx_seq_one_letter_code
_entity_poly.pdbx_strand_id
1 'polypeptide(L)'
;MGQDLRAVSQSRRSWSWNPRRGYGCKRWGVAKAVSIIAVKVLSDEGPGKTSDIIAGINWAVAEVKRKGRPSVINMSLGAPANDAIDRAVVKAVAAGVHVVVSAGNDNVNINARNTRPARVPVAITVGETSITDERWVSSKTSGSNFGKSVDIFAPGESRPLE
;
A
#
# COMPACT_ATOMS: atom_id res chain seq x y z
N MET A 1 22.44 -13.80 10.73
CA MET A 1 21.05 -14.30 10.58
C MET A 1 20.21 -13.18 9.97
N GLY A 2 20.18 -13.08 8.64
CA GLY A 2 19.38 -12.07 7.94
C GLY A 2 17.97 -12.61 7.72
N GLN A 3 16.96 -11.99 8.31
CA GLN A 3 15.58 -12.37 8.02
C GLN A 3 15.26 -11.85 6.61
N ASP A 4 15.21 -12.70 5.56
CA ASP A 4 14.61 -12.23 4.30
C ASP A 4 13.13 -11.98 4.58
N LEU A 5 12.81 -10.69 4.69
CA LEU A 5 11.46 -10.18 4.70
C LEU A 5 10.90 -10.32 3.29
N ARG A 6 9.63 -10.70 3.18
CA ARG A 6 8.92 -10.73 1.90
C ARG A 6 7.88 -9.63 1.85
N ALA A 7 7.89 -8.85 0.78
CA ALA A 7 6.88 -7.82 0.53
C ALA A 7 5.90 -8.33 -0.52
N VAL A 8 4.63 -8.46 -0.17
CA VAL A 8 3.55 -8.76 -1.11
C VAL A 8 2.99 -7.44 -1.60
N SER A 9 3.17 -7.12 -2.88
CA SER A 9 2.71 -5.85 -3.47
C SER A 9 1.50 -6.09 -4.37
N GLN A 10 0.42 -5.34 -4.11
CA GLN A 10 -0.78 -5.30 -4.94
C GLN A 10 -0.83 -3.96 -5.71
N SER A 11 -0.78 -3.99 -7.05
CA SER A 11 -0.52 -2.80 -7.89
C SER A 11 -1.33 -2.76 -9.21
N ARG A 12 -1.61 -1.55 -9.72
CA ARG A 12 -1.94 -1.26 -11.13
C ARG A 12 -0.69 -1.42 -12.01
N ARG A 13 -0.84 -1.74 -13.31
CA ARG A 13 0.28 -1.69 -14.29
C ARG A 13 0.78 -0.26 -14.58
N SER A 14 -0.04 0.77 -14.36
CA SER A 14 0.22 2.14 -14.85
C SER A 14 1.15 2.99 -13.96
N TRP A 15 1.41 2.60 -12.71
CA TRP A 15 2.68 2.98 -12.08
C TRP A 15 3.69 1.94 -12.53
N SER A 16 4.50 2.31 -13.53
CA SER A 16 5.64 1.52 -14.00
C SER A 16 6.39 1.00 -12.78
N TRP A 17 6.28 -0.31 -12.53
CA TRP A 17 7.24 -1.00 -11.69
C TRP A 17 8.56 -0.88 -12.42
N ASN A 18 9.34 0.14 -12.06
CA ASN A 18 10.67 0.31 -12.56
C ASN A 18 11.57 -0.56 -11.67
N PRO A 19 12.21 -1.62 -12.18
CA PRO A 19 13.19 -2.39 -11.40
C PRO A 19 14.35 -1.53 -10.86
N ARG A 20 14.44 -0.27 -11.29
CA ARG A 20 15.36 0.74 -10.77
C ARG A 20 14.84 1.50 -9.53
N ARG A 21 13.54 1.61 -9.26
CA ARG A 21 13.00 2.45 -8.15
C ARG A 21 11.83 1.75 -7.45
N GLY A 22 11.98 1.42 -6.16
CA GLY A 22 10.98 0.71 -5.33
C GLY A 22 11.61 -0.16 -4.24
N TYR A 23 10.79 -0.70 -3.33
CA TYR A 23 11.21 -1.36 -2.08
C TYR A 23 12.26 -2.47 -2.21
N GLY A 24 12.52 -3.06 -3.39
CA GLY A 24 13.50 -4.13 -3.61
C GLY A 24 14.59 -3.84 -4.65
N CYS A 25 14.80 -2.58 -5.03
CA CYS A 25 15.81 -2.22 -6.03
C CYS A 25 17.21 -2.08 -5.41
N LYS A 26 18.25 -2.72 -5.97
CA LYS A 26 19.63 -2.67 -5.43
C LYS A 26 20.20 -1.24 -5.30
N ARG A 27 19.80 -0.33 -6.19
CA ARG A 27 20.40 1.02 -6.29
C ARG A 27 19.60 2.07 -5.51
N TRP A 28 18.28 2.09 -5.67
CA TRP A 28 17.40 3.14 -5.12
C TRP A 28 16.26 2.61 -4.23
N GLY A 29 16.28 1.32 -3.89
CA GLY A 29 15.25 0.72 -3.04
C GLY A 29 15.54 0.89 -1.56
N VAL A 30 14.48 1.09 -0.77
CA VAL A 30 14.56 1.22 0.69
C VAL A 30 14.97 -0.10 1.35
N ALA A 31 14.43 -1.24 0.90
CA ALA A 31 14.73 -2.57 1.44
C ALA A 31 15.45 -3.47 0.40
N LYS A 32 16.73 -3.18 0.15
CA LYS A 32 17.54 -3.78 -0.93
C LYS A 32 17.69 -5.32 -0.88
N ALA A 33 17.38 -5.96 0.24
CA ALA A 33 17.46 -7.41 0.46
C ALA A 33 16.08 -8.08 0.68
N VAL A 34 14.98 -7.41 0.31
CA VAL A 34 13.63 -7.97 0.41
C VAL A 34 13.32 -8.86 -0.79
N SER A 35 12.58 -9.95 -0.58
CA SER A 35 12.02 -10.75 -1.67
C SER A 35 10.58 -10.29 -1.96
N ILE A 36 10.32 -9.81 -3.18
CA ILE A 36 9.01 -9.27 -3.56
C ILE A 36 8.16 -10.35 -4.20
N ILE A 37 6.90 -10.43 -3.79
CA ILE A 37 5.86 -11.25 -4.42
C ILE A 37 4.79 -10.30 -4.99
N ALA A 38 4.66 -10.25 -6.31
CA ALA A 38 3.63 -9.43 -6.96
C ALA A 38 2.31 -10.22 -7.04
N VAL A 39 1.23 -9.66 -6.49
CA VAL A 39 -0.12 -10.23 -6.57
C VAL A 39 -1.01 -9.24 -7.32
N LYS A 40 -1.39 -9.60 -8.56
CA LYS A 40 -2.25 -8.74 -9.39
C LYS A 40 -3.71 -8.94 -8.97
N VAL A 41 -4.32 -7.88 -8.41
CA VAL A 41 -5.73 -7.85 -7.98
C VAL A 41 -6.56 -6.79 -8.70
N LEU A 42 -5.93 -5.99 -9.57
CA LEU A 42 -6.57 -4.95 -10.38
C LEU A 42 -6.49 -5.34 -11.85
N SER A 43 -7.54 -5.01 -12.62
CA SER A 43 -7.52 -5.19 -14.07
C SER A 43 -6.57 -4.20 -14.74
N ASP A 44 -6.30 -4.40 -16.03
CA ASP A 44 -5.42 -3.51 -16.80
C ASP A 44 -6.05 -2.12 -17.02
N GLU A 45 -7.38 -2.02 -16.87
CA GLU A 45 -8.18 -0.79 -16.98
C GLU A 45 -8.24 -0.01 -15.66
N GLY A 46 -7.69 -0.54 -14.56
CA GLY A 46 -7.48 0.19 -13.30
C GLY A 46 -8.35 -0.22 -12.09
N PRO A 47 -9.66 -0.48 -12.22
CA PRO A 47 -10.47 -1.00 -11.12
C PRO A 47 -10.44 -2.53 -11.08
N GLY A 48 -10.12 -3.10 -9.92
CA GLY A 48 -10.32 -4.53 -9.64
C GLY A 48 -11.63 -4.74 -8.89
N LYS A 49 -12.19 -5.95 -8.95
CA LYS A 49 -13.36 -6.29 -8.14
C LYS A 49 -12.92 -6.43 -6.68
N THR A 50 -13.79 -6.03 -5.76
CA THR A 50 -13.57 -6.24 -4.31
C THR A 50 -13.27 -7.71 -4.00
N SER A 51 -13.93 -8.65 -4.70
CA SER A 51 -13.68 -10.08 -4.59
C SER A 51 -12.22 -10.47 -4.87
N ASP A 52 -11.60 -9.83 -5.86
CA ASP A 52 -10.25 -10.16 -6.32
C ASP A 52 -9.21 -9.62 -5.34
N ILE A 53 -9.47 -8.45 -4.76
CA ILE A 53 -8.66 -7.86 -3.68
C ILE A 53 -8.71 -8.76 -2.44
N ILE A 54 -9.90 -9.19 -2.02
CA ILE A 54 -10.07 -10.09 -0.87
C ILE A 54 -9.39 -11.44 -1.14
N ALA A 55 -9.54 -12.00 -2.34
CA ALA A 55 -8.87 -13.24 -2.73
C ALA A 55 -7.34 -13.08 -2.69
N GLY A 56 -6.81 -11.96 -3.17
CA GLY A 56 -5.38 -11.65 -3.10
C GLY A 56 -4.84 -11.53 -1.67
N ILE A 57 -5.59 -10.88 -0.78
CA ILE A 57 -5.25 -10.80 0.65
C ILE A 57 -5.24 -12.20 1.29
N ASN A 58 -6.29 -12.98 1.06
CA ASN A 58 -6.39 -14.34 1.60
C ASN A 58 -5.27 -15.25 1.10
N TRP A 59 -4.94 -15.16 -0.19
CA TRP A 59 -3.82 -15.90 -0.78
C TRP A 59 -2.49 -15.50 -0.14
N ALA A 60 -2.26 -14.20 0.06
CA ALA A 60 -1.05 -13.71 0.71
C ALA A 60 -0.93 -14.25 2.14
N VAL A 61 -2.00 -14.19 2.93
CA VAL A 61 -2.02 -14.73 4.31
C VAL A 61 -1.75 -16.24 4.32
N ALA A 62 -2.36 -17.00 3.41
CA ALA A 62 -2.13 -18.43 3.29
C ALA A 62 -0.66 -18.74 2.94
N GLU A 63 -0.06 -17.95 2.05
CA GLU A 63 1.33 -18.15 1.64
C GLU A 63 2.32 -17.78 2.76
N VAL A 64 2.04 -16.73 3.53
CA VAL A 64 2.82 -16.37 4.72
C VAL A 64 2.79 -17.52 5.74
N LYS A 65 1.60 -18.07 6.03
CA LYS A 65 1.46 -19.22 6.94
C LYS A 65 2.20 -20.45 6.43
N ARG A 66 2.10 -20.75 5.14
CA ARG A 66 2.76 -21.90 4.51
C ARG A 66 4.29 -21.78 4.56
N LYS A 67 4.82 -20.57 4.36
CA LYS A 67 6.27 -20.33 4.38
C LYS A 67 6.83 -20.12 5.78
N GLY A 68 6.01 -19.71 6.74
CA GLY A 68 6.44 -19.40 8.10
C GLY A 68 7.42 -18.23 8.19
N ARG A 69 7.41 -17.31 7.20
CA ARG A 69 8.36 -16.20 7.11
C ARG A 69 7.69 -14.86 7.40
N PRO A 70 8.30 -13.97 8.19
CA PRO A 70 7.81 -12.60 8.38
C PRO A 70 7.61 -11.90 7.03
N SER A 71 6.41 -11.35 6.83
CA SER A 71 6.00 -10.77 5.56
C SER A 71 5.14 -9.54 5.78
N VAL A 72 5.22 -8.60 4.84
CA VAL A 72 4.44 -7.35 4.82
C VAL A 72 3.60 -7.32 3.56
N ILE A 73 2.32 -6.99 3.69
CA ILE A 73 1.43 -6.72 2.56
C ILE A 73 1.42 -5.20 2.34
N ASN A 74 1.78 -4.77 1.13
CA ASN A 74 1.67 -3.38 0.68
C ASN A 74 0.53 -3.25 -0.33
N MET A 75 -0.49 -2.46 0.03
CA MET A 75 -1.66 -2.19 -0.79
C MET A 75 -1.67 -0.72 -1.19
N SER A 76 -1.05 -0.41 -2.32
CA SER A 76 -1.09 0.92 -2.94
C SER A 76 -2.39 1.09 -3.75
N LEU A 77 -3.53 0.90 -3.09
CA LEU A 77 -4.86 1.00 -3.67
C LEU A 77 -5.83 1.68 -2.70
N GLY A 78 -6.66 2.56 -3.24
CA GLY A 78 -7.86 3.06 -2.58
C GLY A 78 -9.08 2.31 -3.10
N ALA A 79 -10.04 2.02 -2.22
CA ALA A 79 -11.34 1.48 -2.61
C ALA A 79 -12.46 2.38 -2.06
N PRO A 80 -13.63 2.41 -2.72
CA PRO A 80 -14.84 2.92 -2.08
C PRO A 80 -15.10 2.21 -0.75
N ALA A 81 -15.84 2.85 0.16
CA ALA A 81 -16.10 2.27 1.47
C ALA A 81 -16.71 0.86 1.36
N ASN A 82 -15.95 -0.15 1.81
CA ASN A 82 -16.34 -1.55 1.70
C ASN A 82 -15.84 -2.33 2.92
N ASP A 83 -16.78 -2.69 3.81
CA ASP A 83 -16.50 -3.43 5.04
C ASP A 83 -15.88 -4.81 4.81
N ALA A 84 -16.01 -5.38 3.61
CA ALA A 84 -15.43 -6.68 3.29
C ALA A 84 -13.90 -6.61 3.13
N ILE A 85 -13.38 -5.51 2.56
CA ILE A 85 -11.93 -5.29 2.45
C ILE A 85 -11.35 -5.05 3.84
N ASP A 86 -11.99 -4.22 4.65
CA ASP A 86 -11.55 -3.92 6.01
C ASP A 86 -11.48 -5.18 6.87
N ARG A 87 -12.51 -6.03 6.81
CA ARG A 87 -12.51 -7.33 7.49
C ARG A 87 -11.38 -8.24 7.01
N ALA A 88 -11.06 -8.22 5.72
CA ALA A 88 -9.92 -8.98 5.19
C ALA A 88 -8.58 -8.45 5.73
N VAL A 89 -8.42 -7.13 5.83
CA VAL A 89 -7.22 -6.48 6.39
C VAL A 89 -7.07 -6.81 7.88
N VAL A 90 -8.14 -6.67 8.67
CA VAL A 90 -8.14 -7.01 10.09
C VAL A 90 -7.78 -8.48 10.29
N LYS A 91 -8.32 -9.38 9.47
CA LYS A 91 -7.98 -10.81 9.51
C LYS A 91 -6.51 -11.07 9.13
N ALA A 92 -5.95 -10.34 8.17
CA ALA A 92 -4.56 -10.48 7.78
C ALA A 92 -3.61 -10.05 8.92
N VAL A 93 -3.91 -8.93 9.58
CA VAL A 93 -3.14 -8.45 10.74
C VAL A 93 -3.27 -9.40 11.92
N ALA A 94 -4.48 -9.89 12.22
CA ALA A 94 -4.70 -10.91 13.26
C ALA A 94 -3.98 -12.23 12.96
N ALA A 95 -3.69 -12.53 11.69
CA ALA A 95 -2.89 -13.68 11.28
C ALA A 95 -1.36 -13.44 11.36
N GLY A 96 -0.92 -12.29 11.89
CA GLY A 96 0.49 -11.94 12.08
C GLY A 96 1.14 -11.26 10.86
N VAL A 97 0.36 -10.89 9.84
CA VAL A 97 0.88 -10.23 8.63
C VAL A 97 0.72 -8.72 8.76
N HIS A 98 1.82 -7.97 8.65
CA HIS A 98 1.74 -6.51 8.70
C HIS A 98 1.15 -5.98 7.39
N VAL A 99 0.25 -5.00 7.47
CA VAL A 99 -0.42 -4.43 6.29
C VAL A 99 -0.18 -2.94 6.23
N VAL A 100 0.31 -2.46 5.08
CA VAL A 100 0.56 -1.05 4.78
C VAL A 100 -0.40 -0.62 3.66
N VAL A 101 -1.09 0.51 3.85
CA VAL A 101 -2.09 1.07 2.94
C VAL A 101 -1.78 2.52 2.63
N SER A 102 -2.09 2.97 1.41
CA SER A 102 -1.98 4.40 1.07
C SER A 102 -3.17 5.18 1.63
N ALA A 103 -2.93 6.42 2.06
CA ALA A 103 -4.00 7.34 2.49
C ALA A 103 -4.95 7.69 1.32
N GLY A 104 -4.44 7.65 0.08
CA GLY A 104 -5.14 8.02 -1.16
C GLY A 104 -4.75 9.42 -1.67
N ASN A 105 -5.17 9.75 -2.89
CA ASN A 105 -4.62 10.86 -3.68
C ASN A 105 -5.67 11.93 -4.06
N ASP A 106 -6.75 12.04 -3.28
CA ASP A 106 -7.90 12.89 -3.60
C ASP A 106 -7.88 14.25 -2.89
N ASN A 107 -6.82 14.54 -2.13
CA ASN A 107 -6.68 15.73 -1.28
C ASN A 107 -7.86 15.89 -0.28
N VAL A 108 -8.30 14.79 0.31
CA VAL A 108 -9.43 14.78 1.26
C VAL A 108 -9.05 14.32 2.66
N ASN A 109 -9.86 14.72 3.65
CA ASN A 109 -9.78 14.15 4.98
C ASN A 109 -10.37 12.72 4.98
N ILE A 110 -9.53 11.69 5.14
CA ILE A 110 -9.97 10.27 5.14
C ILE A 110 -10.98 9.99 6.24
N ASN A 111 -10.94 10.77 7.32
CA ASN A 111 -11.88 10.62 8.41
C ASN A 111 -13.29 11.06 8.02
N ALA A 112 -13.39 12.18 7.30
CA ALA A 112 -14.66 12.73 6.85
C ALA A 112 -15.24 11.96 5.65
N ARG A 113 -14.37 11.40 4.79
CA ARG A 113 -14.78 10.65 3.59
C ARG A 113 -14.98 9.15 3.81
N ASN A 114 -14.67 8.65 5.01
CA ASN A 114 -14.76 7.22 5.34
C ASN A 114 -13.97 6.33 4.35
N THR A 115 -12.81 6.81 3.88
CA THR A 115 -11.99 6.15 2.86
C THR A 115 -11.47 4.80 3.36
N ARG A 116 -11.67 3.72 2.60
CA ARG A 116 -11.24 2.36 2.96
C ARG A 116 -10.20 1.83 1.97
N PRO A 117 -9.24 0.99 2.38
CA PRO A 117 -8.93 0.53 3.74
C PRO A 117 -8.12 1.54 4.58
N ALA A 118 -7.86 2.75 4.07
CA ALA A 118 -7.03 3.78 4.72
C ALA A 118 -7.47 4.22 6.13
N ARG A 119 -8.70 3.90 6.55
CA ARG A 119 -9.21 4.22 7.90
C ARG A 119 -9.14 3.05 8.87
N VAL A 120 -8.67 1.87 8.43
CA VAL A 120 -8.60 0.66 9.26
C VAL A 120 -7.47 0.83 10.28
N PRO A 121 -7.75 0.95 11.60
CA PRO A 121 -6.74 1.33 12.59
C PRO A 121 -5.58 0.34 12.76
N VAL A 122 -5.76 -0.90 12.32
CA VAL A 122 -4.74 -1.95 12.43
C VAL A 122 -3.79 -1.99 11.21
N ALA A 123 -4.09 -1.22 10.16
CA ALA A 123 -3.21 -1.06 9.02
C ALA A 123 -2.37 0.21 9.17
N ILE A 124 -1.12 0.16 8.70
CA ILE A 124 -0.27 1.34 8.67
C ILE A 124 -0.68 2.18 7.46
N THR A 125 -1.25 3.34 7.72
CA THR A 125 -1.73 4.27 6.70
C THR A 125 -0.68 5.33 6.41
N VAL A 126 -0.23 5.37 5.16
CA VAL A 126 0.88 6.22 4.73
C VAL A 126 0.38 7.35 3.84
N GLY A 127 0.61 8.59 4.28
CA GLY A 127 0.48 9.81 3.48
C GLY A 127 1.74 10.09 2.66
N GLU A 128 1.61 10.98 1.69
CA GLU A 128 2.66 11.34 0.74
C GLU A 128 3.18 12.75 1.00
N THR A 129 4.50 12.90 1.04
CA THR A 129 5.20 14.19 1.11
C THR A 129 5.94 14.50 -0.19
N SER A 130 6.10 15.81 -0.43
CA SER A 130 6.98 16.38 -1.44
C SER A 130 8.44 16.28 -1.02
N ILE A 131 9.34 16.68 -1.93
CA ILE A 131 10.78 16.81 -1.62
C ILE A 131 11.09 17.93 -0.60
N THR A 132 10.14 18.83 -0.36
CA THR A 132 10.26 19.93 0.62
C THR A 132 9.75 19.54 2.00
N ASP A 133 9.50 18.24 2.26
CA ASP A 133 8.87 17.72 3.47
C ASP A 133 7.46 18.28 3.75
N GLU A 134 6.81 18.84 2.73
CA GLU A 134 5.43 19.28 2.80
C GLU A 134 4.49 18.16 2.36
N ARG A 135 3.26 18.13 2.87
CA ARG A 135 2.25 17.19 2.36
C ARG A 135 2.03 17.47 0.87
N TRP A 136 2.13 16.44 0.03
CA TRP A 136 2.01 16.60 -1.42
C TRP A 136 0.58 17.03 -1.80
N VAL A 137 0.46 18.15 -2.51
CA VAL A 137 -0.80 18.67 -3.06
C VAL A 137 -0.52 19.24 -4.45
N SER A 138 -1.17 18.68 -5.46
CA SER A 138 -1.04 19.16 -6.85
C SER A 138 -2.21 20.05 -7.25
N SER A 139 -3.40 19.83 -6.69
CA SER A 139 -4.58 20.65 -6.95
C SER A 139 -5.60 20.55 -5.81
N LYS A 140 -6.72 21.28 -5.91
CA LYS A 140 -7.83 21.16 -4.95
C LYS A 140 -8.40 19.74 -4.87
N THR A 141 -8.28 18.94 -5.94
CA THR A 141 -8.84 17.59 -6.07
C THR A 141 -7.78 16.51 -6.25
N SER A 142 -6.49 16.84 -6.12
CA SER A 142 -5.38 15.92 -6.30
C SER A 142 -4.28 16.23 -5.29
N GLY A 143 -3.96 15.26 -4.45
CA GLY A 143 -3.02 15.43 -3.35
C GLY A 143 -3.13 14.32 -2.33
N SER A 144 -2.14 14.18 -1.47
CA SER A 144 -2.17 13.20 -0.40
C SER A 144 -3.35 13.45 0.52
N ASN A 145 -4.14 12.41 0.78
CA ASN A 145 -5.19 12.47 1.78
C ASN A 145 -4.61 12.67 3.17
N PHE A 146 -5.43 13.22 4.07
CA PHE A 146 -4.98 13.65 5.41
C PHE A 146 -5.99 13.28 6.50
N GLY A 147 -5.62 13.52 7.76
CA GLY A 147 -6.48 13.36 8.93
C GLY A 147 -5.91 12.41 9.97
N LYS A 148 -6.62 12.25 11.09
CA LYS A 148 -6.18 11.52 12.29
C LYS A 148 -5.94 10.01 12.10
N SER A 149 -6.33 9.44 10.96
CA SER A 149 -6.13 8.01 10.67
C SER A 149 -4.94 7.78 9.74
N VAL A 150 -4.21 8.84 9.38
CA VAL A 150 -2.90 8.71 8.74
C VAL A 150 -1.89 8.52 9.85
N ASP A 151 -1.16 7.40 9.82
CA ASP A 151 -0.20 7.06 10.87
C ASP A 151 1.13 7.77 10.64
N ILE A 152 1.60 7.76 9.39
CA ILE A 152 2.89 8.34 9.00
C ILE A 152 2.82 8.98 7.61
N PHE A 153 3.75 9.87 7.32
CA PHE A 153 4.00 10.39 5.97
C PHE A 153 5.32 9.84 5.44
N ALA A 154 5.38 9.62 4.13
CA ALA A 154 6.59 9.19 3.45
C ALA A 154 6.77 9.93 2.11
N PRO A 155 8.03 10.10 1.64
CA PRO A 155 8.29 10.71 0.34
C PRO A 155 7.65 9.91 -0.81
N GLY A 156 6.85 10.58 -1.64
CA GLY A 156 6.23 9.96 -2.83
C GLY A 156 6.27 10.81 -4.09
N GLU A 157 6.53 12.12 -3.97
CA GLU A 157 6.69 12.98 -5.14
C GLU A 157 8.00 12.65 -5.88
N SER A 158 7.89 12.29 -7.15
CA SER A 158 9.04 12.09 -8.03
C SER A 158 9.27 13.32 -8.90
N ARG A 159 10.41 13.99 -8.76
CA ARG A 159 11.03 14.74 -9.87
C ARG A 159 12.21 13.97 -10.45
N PRO A 160 12.49 14.08 -11.77
CA PRO A 160 13.77 13.64 -12.31
C PRO A 160 14.88 14.38 -11.55
N LEU A 161 15.86 13.64 -11.04
CA LEU A 161 17.15 14.25 -10.71
C LEU A 161 17.79 14.52 -12.07
N GLU A 162 18.12 15.79 -12.33
CA GLU A 162 18.92 16.19 -13.50
C GLU A 162 20.23 15.40 -13.58
#